data_AF-A0A497GI92-F1
#
_entry.id   AF-A0A497GI92-F1
#
_cell.length_a   1.000
_cell.length_b   1.000
_cell.length_c   1.000
_cell.angle_alpha   90.00
_cell.angle_beta   90.00
_cell.angle_gamma   90.00
#
_symmetry.space_group_name_H-M   'P 1'
#
loop_
_entity.id
_entity.type
_entity.pdbx_description
1 polymer ?
#
loop_
_entity_poly.entity_id
_entity_poly.type
_entity_poly.pdbx_seq_one_letter_code
_entity_poly.pdbx_strand_id
1 'polypeptide(L)'
;IGATNRPDILDPALLRPGRFDRLIYVPPPDYKARMDILRVHTRRVPLAEDVDLGEIAKRTEGYSGADLAALVREAALTALREAGRPTKVTMEHFERALKVVRPSLTRDEMEKYKRIVEDFRKMFV
;
A
#
# COMPACT_ATOMS: atom_id res chain seq x y z
N ILE A 1 -19.77 -4.48 -9.25
CA ILE A 1 -18.69 -4.73 -8.27
C ILE A 1 -18.69 -3.58 -7.27
N GLY A 2 -18.45 -3.82 -5.98
CA GLY A 2 -18.43 -2.79 -4.94
C GLY A 2 -17.20 -2.94 -4.03
N ALA A 3 -16.80 -1.88 -3.34
CA ALA A 3 -15.68 -1.88 -2.40
C ALA A 3 -16.04 -1.08 -1.15
N THR A 4 -15.62 -1.54 0.02
CA THR A 4 -15.81 -0.85 1.31
C THR A 4 -14.64 -1.11 2.24
N ASN A 5 -14.29 -0.10 3.06
CA ASN A 5 -13.37 -0.25 4.19
C ASN A 5 -14.12 -0.42 5.53
N ARG A 6 -15.46 -0.39 5.50
CA ARG A 6 -16.36 -0.50 6.66
C ARG A 6 -17.45 -1.53 6.37
N PRO A 7 -17.12 -2.84 6.33
CA PRO A 7 -18.12 -3.87 6.13
C PRO A 7 -19.06 -4.03 7.34
N ASP A 8 -18.66 -3.53 8.52
CA ASP A 8 -19.42 -3.55 9.77
C ASP A 8 -20.70 -2.71 9.75
N ILE A 9 -20.77 -1.69 8.87
CA ILE A 9 -21.92 -0.80 8.74
C ILE A 9 -22.81 -1.12 7.52
N LEU A 10 -22.45 -2.16 6.75
CA LEU A 10 -23.26 -2.57 5.60
C LEU A 10 -24.57 -3.19 6.06
N ASP A 11 -25.67 -2.82 5.40
CA ASP A 11 -26.96 -3.47 5.60
C ASP A 11 -26.84 -4.97 5.25
N PRO A 12 -27.10 -5.90 6.18
CA PRO A 12 -27.05 -7.33 5.92
C PRO A 12 -27.94 -7.79 4.76
N ALA A 13 -29.02 -7.05 4.45
CA ALA A 13 -29.86 -7.34 3.30
C ALA A 13 -29.09 -7.27 1.98
N LEU A 14 -28.05 -6.43 1.87
CA LEU A 14 -27.22 -6.32 0.67
C LEU A 14 -26.35 -7.56 0.41
N LEU A 15 -26.10 -8.37 1.43
CA LEU A 15 -25.24 -9.56 1.37
C LEU A 15 -26.01 -10.87 1.13
N ARG A 16 -27.34 -10.79 0.94
CA ARG A 16 -28.17 -11.96 0.63
C ARG A 16 -27.85 -12.51 -0.77
N PRO A 17 -28.08 -13.82 -1.03
CA PRO A 17 -27.90 -14.43 -2.35
C PRO A 17 -28.55 -13.62 -3.48
N GLY A 18 -27.85 -13.46 -4.61
CA GLY A 18 -28.30 -12.68 -5.76
C GLY A 18 -28.03 -11.16 -5.67
N ARG A 19 -27.32 -10.69 -4.63
CA ARG A 19 -26.89 -9.29 -4.45
C ARG A 19 -25.35 -9.22 -4.38
N PHE A 20 -24.76 -8.76 -3.26
CA PHE A 20 -23.32 -8.89 -3.02
C PHE A 20 -23.01 -10.25 -2.39
N ASP A 21 -23.28 -11.32 -3.13
CA ASP A 21 -23.16 -12.71 -2.69
C ASP A 21 -21.75 -13.29 -2.84
N ARG A 22 -20.83 -12.57 -3.50
CA ARG A 22 -19.39 -12.88 -3.56
C ARG A 22 -18.57 -11.81 -2.87
N LEU A 23 -17.87 -12.22 -1.83
CA LEU A 23 -17.09 -11.33 -0.96
C LEU A 23 -15.61 -11.69 -1.08
N ILE A 24 -14.79 -10.71 -1.44
CA ILE A 24 -13.35 -10.86 -1.62
C ILE A 24 -12.65 -9.97 -0.61
N TYR A 25 -11.88 -10.57 0.29
CA TYR A 25 -11.01 -9.83 1.20
C TYR A 25 -9.69 -9.49 0.50
N VAL A 26 -9.30 -8.21 0.59
CA VAL A 26 -8.02 -7.72 0.07
C VAL A 26 -7.13 -7.37 1.27
N PRO A 27 -6.12 -8.20 1.60
CA PRO A 27 -5.23 -7.92 2.72
C PRO A 27 -4.25 -6.77 2.41
N PRO A 28 -3.64 -6.17 3.46
CA PRO A 28 -2.44 -5.36 3.31
C PRO A 28 -1.34 -6.11 2.53
N PRO A 29 -0.48 -5.40 1.77
CA PRO A 29 0.54 -6.04 0.95
C PRO A 29 1.64 -6.67 1.82
N ASP A 30 1.95 -7.93 1.54
CA ASP A 30 3.14 -8.60 2.07
C ASP A 30 4.43 -8.07 1.43
N TYR A 31 5.59 -8.57 1.85
CA TYR A 31 6.89 -8.16 1.32
C TYR A 31 6.96 -8.23 -0.22
N LYS A 32 6.51 -9.35 -0.82
CA LYS A 32 6.59 -9.57 -2.25
C LYS A 32 5.64 -8.63 -2.99
N ALA A 33 4.42 -8.47 -2.49
CA ALA A 33 3.45 -7.53 -3.02
C ALA A 33 3.96 -6.08 -2.94
N ARG A 34 4.60 -5.67 -1.83
CA ARG A 34 5.22 -4.34 -1.72
C ARG A 34 6.32 -4.14 -2.75
N MET A 35 7.18 -5.14 -2.96
CA MET A 35 8.21 -5.08 -4.00
C MET A 35 7.60 -4.94 -5.40
N ASP A 36 6.53 -5.68 -5.70
CA ASP A 36 5.85 -5.60 -7.00
C ASP A 36 5.13 -4.24 -7.19
N ILE A 37 4.51 -3.71 -6.14
CA ILE A 37 3.91 -2.37 -6.14
C ILE A 37 4.99 -1.30 -6.39
N LEU A 38 6.13 -1.39 -5.70
CA LEU A 38 7.27 -0.49 -5.91
C LEU A 38 7.75 -0.56 -7.36
N ARG A 39 7.94 -1.76 -7.94
CA ARG A 39 8.32 -1.94 -9.35
C ARG A 39 7.34 -1.28 -10.32
N VAL A 40 6.03 -1.40 -10.05
CA VAL A 40 5.01 -0.76 -10.89
C VAL A 40 5.14 0.76 -10.83
N HIS A 41 5.28 1.32 -9.62
CA HIS A 41 5.37 2.77 -9.44
C HIS A 41 6.71 3.38 -9.87
N THR A 42 7.79 2.59 -9.89
CA THR A 42 9.10 3.04 -10.37
C THR A 42 9.34 2.80 -11.86
N ARG A 43 8.43 2.10 -12.57
CA ARG A 43 8.60 1.76 -14.00
C ARG A 43 8.91 2.96 -14.93
N ARG A 44 8.44 4.16 -14.57
CA ARG A 44 8.67 5.41 -15.33
C ARG A 44 9.54 6.41 -14.58
N VAL A 45 10.15 6.00 -13.47
CA VAL A 45 11.06 6.82 -12.67
C VAL A 45 12.48 6.43 -13.06
N PRO A 46 13.33 7.37 -13.48
CA PRO A 46 14.72 7.07 -13.78
C PRO A 46 15.45 6.75 -12.46
N LEU A 47 15.62 5.48 -12.13
CA LEU A 47 16.36 5.07 -10.92
C LEU A 47 17.87 5.11 -11.18
N ALA A 48 18.64 5.45 -10.15
CA ALA A 48 20.08 5.23 -10.13
C ALA A 48 20.39 3.76 -9.76
N GLU A 49 21.62 3.33 -10.03
CA GLU A 49 22.05 1.94 -9.88
C GLU A 49 22.12 1.49 -8.41
N ASP A 50 22.17 2.43 -7.47
CA ASP A 50 22.21 2.21 -6.03
C ASP A 50 20.82 1.91 -5.42
N VAL A 51 19.73 2.02 -6.19
CA VAL A 51 18.37 1.83 -5.67
C VAL A 51 18.03 0.34 -5.54
N ASP A 52 17.91 -0.12 -4.31
CA ASP A 52 17.41 -1.46 -3.98
C ASP A 52 15.93 -1.42 -3.53
N LEU A 53 15.02 -1.80 -4.45
CA LEU A 53 13.58 -1.90 -4.15
C LEU A 53 13.26 -3.01 -3.14
N GLY A 54 14.09 -4.05 -3.07
CA GLY A 54 13.96 -5.12 -2.09
C GLY A 54 14.23 -4.61 -0.68
N GLU A 55 15.22 -3.74 -0.51
CA GLU A 55 15.51 -3.12 0.79
C GLU A 55 14.42 -2.13 1.20
N ILE A 56 13.92 -1.32 0.26
CA ILE A 56 12.77 -0.43 0.51
C ILE A 56 11.53 -1.25 0.91
N ALA A 57 11.27 -2.38 0.25
CA ALA A 57 10.14 -3.26 0.58
C ALA A 57 10.22 -3.86 2.00
N LYS A 58 11.43 -4.16 2.51
CA LYS A 58 11.62 -4.62 3.89
C LYS A 58 11.26 -3.53 4.91
N ARG A 59 11.64 -2.29 4.63
CA ARG A 59 11.47 -1.13 5.53
C ARG A 59 10.07 -0.50 5.50
N THR A 60 9.22 -0.94 4.59
CA THR A 60 7.86 -0.42 4.37
C THR A 60 6.78 -1.36 4.91
N GLU A 61 7.07 -2.11 5.97
CA GLU A 61 6.01 -2.83 6.69
C GLU A 61 4.95 -1.85 7.21
N GLY A 62 3.67 -2.22 7.08
CA GLY A 62 2.53 -1.36 7.40
C GLY A 62 2.20 -0.31 6.32
N TYR A 63 2.90 -0.29 5.19
CA TYR A 63 2.52 0.57 4.07
C TYR A 63 1.39 -0.06 3.27
N SER A 64 0.39 0.74 2.94
CA SER A 64 -0.60 0.42 1.90
C SER A 64 0.01 0.61 0.50
N GLY A 65 -0.71 0.15 -0.53
CA GLY A 65 -0.31 0.42 -1.91
C GLY A 65 -0.27 1.93 -2.23
N ALA A 66 -1.17 2.71 -1.62
CA ALA A 66 -1.18 4.16 -1.77
C ALA A 66 0.05 4.81 -1.13
N ASP A 67 0.49 4.32 0.04
CA ASP A 67 1.69 4.82 0.72
C ASP A 67 2.95 4.55 -0.10
N LEU A 68 3.09 3.35 -0.68
CA LEU A 68 4.23 3.01 -1.54
C LEU A 68 4.25 3.90 -2.80
N ALA A 69 3.09 4.17 -3.39
CA ALA A 69 3.00 5.11 -4.50
C ALA A 69 3.40 6.53 -4.08
N ALA A 70 3.00 6.96 -2.88
CA ALA A 70 3.37 8.25 -2.31
C ALA A 70 4.88 8.33 -2.02
N LEU A 71 5.47 7.26 -1.50
CA LEU A 71 6.90 7.15 -1.24
C LEU A 71 7.73 7.35 -2.51
N VAL A 72 7.38 6.67 -3.59
CA VAL A 72 8.07 6.81 -4.89
C VAL A 72 7.92 8.23 -5.44
N ARG A 73 6.72 8.83 -5.33
CA ARG A 73 6.49 10.22 -5.75
C ARG A 73 7.33 11.19 -4.93
N GLU A 74 7.39 11.03 -3.61
CA GLU A 74 8.17 11.91 -2.73
C GLU A 74 9.67 11.81 -3.01
N ALA A 75 10.19 10.60 -3.26
CA ALA A 75 11.58 10.40 -3.65
C ALA A 75 11.90 11.10 -4.99
N ALA A 76 11.02 10.97 -5.99
CA ALA A 76 11.17 11.63 -7.28
C ALA A 76 11.10 13.16 -7.18
N LEU A 77 10.16 13.70 -6.39
CA LEU A 77 10.06 15.14 -6.14
C LEU A 77 11.26 15.69 -5.38
N THR A 78 11.80 14.91 -4.44
CA THR A 78 13.02 15.27 -3.71
C THR A 78 14.21 15.37 -4.66
N ALA A 79 14.39 14.39 -5.54
CA ALA A 79 15.42 14.41 -6.58
C ALA A 79 15.29 15.63 -7.51
N LEU A 80 14.05 15.91 -7.95
CA LEU A 80 13.76 17.04 -8.84
C LEU A 80 14.05 18.39 -8.17
N ARG A 81 13.66 18.56 -6.90
CA ARG A 81 13.90 19.79 -6.12
C ARG A 81 15.38 20.06 -5.92
N GLU A 82 16.18 19.01 -5.73
CA GLU A 82 17.62 19.13 -5.52
C GLU A 82 18.37 19.47 -6.81
N ALA A 83 18.06 18.78 -7.91
CA ALA A 83 18.77 18.99 -9.18
C ALA A 83 18.22 20.16 -10.01
N GLY A 84 17.00 20.63 -9.73
CA GLY A 84 16.31 21.66 -10.52
C GLY A 84 15.87 21.21 -11.92
N ARG A 85 16.04 19.92 -12.24
CA ARG A 85 15.70 19.31 -13.54
C ARG A 85 15.43 17.81 -13.36
N PRO A 86 14.76 17.14 -14.33
CA PRO A 86 14.61 15.69 -14.30
C PRO A 86 15.98 15.00 -14.18
N THR A 87 16.15 14.18 -13.14
CA THR A 87 17.40 13.49 -12.79
C THR A 87 17.10 12.09 -12.30
N LYS A 88 18.15 11.27 -12.13
CA LYS A 88 18.01 9.94 -11.54
C LYS A 88 17.66 10.03 -10.05
N VAL A 89 16.74 9.18 -9.61
CA VAL A 89 16.37 9.01 -8.19
C VAL A 89 17.32 8.00 -7.56
N THR A 90 18.12 8.45 -6.59
CA THR A 90 19.06 7.63 -5.81
C THR A 90 18.40 7.03 -4.58
N MET A 91 19.13 6.11 -3.92
CA MET A 91 18.69 5.53 -2.65
C MET A 91 18.55 6.59 -1.56
N GLU A 92 19.41 7.62 -1.57
CA GLU A 92 19.32 8.75 -0.62
C GLU A 92 17.98 9.50 -0.71
N HIS A 93 17.42 9.69 -1.91
CA HIS A 93 16.10 10.30 -2.05
C HIS A 93 15.00 9.42 -1.44
N PHE A 94 15.11 8.09 -1.55
CA PHE A 94 14.21 7.16 -0.86
C PHE A 94 14.38 7.21 0.65
N GLU A 95 15.60 7.31 1.17
CA GLU A 95 15.85 7.49 2.61
C GLU A 95 15.20 8.75 3.17
N ARG A 96 15.22 9.85 2.40
CA ARG A 96 14.54 11.09 2.76
C ARG A 96 13.02 10.92 2.70
N ALA A 97 12.52 10.28 1.64
CA ALA A 97 11.10 10.02 1.48
C ALA A 97 10.52 9.14 2.59
N LEU A 98 11.26 8.12 3.06
CA LEU A 98 10.88 7.24 4.18
C LEU A 98 10.72 7.97 5.52
N LYS A 99 11.35 9.14 5.68
CA LYS A 99 11.18 9.98 6.88
C LYS A 99 9.90 10.81 6.85
N VAL A 100 9.42 11.12 5.65
CA VAL A 100 8.27 11.99 5.39
C VAL A 100 6.99 11.17 5.24
N VAL A 101 7.02 10.14 4.39
CA VAL A 101 5.88 9.25 4.17
C VAL A 101 5.87 8.24 5.31
N ARG A 102 4.76 8.18 6.05
CA ARG A 102 4.56 7.26 7.17
C ARG A 102 3.59 6.15 6.76
N PRO A 103 3.69 4.95 7.34
CA PRO A 103 2.74 3.87 7.07
C PRO A 103 1.33 4.31 7.48
N SER A 104 0.35 4.08 6.60
CA SER A 104 -1.06 4.33 6.91
C SER A 104 -1.74 3.17 7.61
N LEU A 105 -1.08 2.00 7.72
CA LEU A 105 -1.64 0.83 8.41
C LEU A 105 -0.85 0.62 9.71
N THR A 106 -1.39 1.19 10.78
CA THR A 106 -0.91 0.98 12.14
C THR A 106 -1.16 -0.46 12.60
N ARG A 107 -0.50 -0.88 13.69
CA ARG A 107 -0.75 -2.20 14.30
C ARG A 107 -2.22 -2.38 14.69
N ASP A 108 -2.80 -1.35 15.29
CA ASP A 108 -4.20 -1.35 15.72
C ASP A 108 -5.16 -1.48 14.52
N GLU A 109 -4.88 -0.81 13.41
CA GLU A 109 -5.66 -0.96 12.18
C GLU A 109 -5.53 -2.38 11.61
N MET A 110 -4.33 -2.95 11.60
CA MET A 110 -4.14 -4.34 11.15
C MET A 110 -4.90 -5.33 12.02
N GLU A 111 -4.92 -5.15 13.34
CA GLU A 111 -5.72 -5.98 14.24
C GLU A 111 -7.22 -5.81 14.00
N LYS A 112 -7.68 -4.57 13.79
CA LYS A 112 -9.06 -4.28 13.44
C LYS A 112 -9.47 -4.98 12.14
N TYR A 113 -8.64 -4.92 11.10
CA TYR A 113 -8.90 -5.62 9.84
C TYR A 113 -8.98 -7.14 10.03
N LYS A 114 -8.09 -7.72 10.85
CA LYS A 114 -8.15 -9.17 11.18
C LYS A 114 -9.47 -9.55 11.84
N ARG A 115 -9.90 -8.80 12.86
CA ARG A 115 -11.18 -9.04 13.56
C ARG A 115 -12.37 -8.95 12.61
N ILE A 116 -12.41 -7.88 11.81
CA ILE A 116 -13.44 -7.69 10.78
C ILE A 116 -13.51 -8.92 9.87
N VAL A 117 -12.39 -9.43 9.39
CA VAL A 117 -12.35 -10.61 8.50
C VAL A 117 -12.81 -11.88 9.20
N GLU A 118 -12.43 -12.09 10.46
CA GLU A 118 -12.86 -13.24 11.25
C GLU A 118 -14.37 -13.25 11.45
N ASP A 119 -14.95 -12.11 11.84
CA ASP A 119 -16.39 -11.98 12.03
C ASP A 119 -17.14 -12.13 10.70
N PHE A 120 -16.60 -11.57 9.63
CA PHE A 120 -17.17 -11.71 8.30
C PHE A 120 -17.15 -13.16 7.80
N ARG A 121 -16.08 -13.91 8.10
CA ARG A 121 -16.02 -15.35 7.78
C ARG A 121 -17.04 -16.16 8.57
N LYS A 122 -17.24 -15.87 9.86
CA LYS A 122 -18.24 -16.57 10.70
C LYS A 122 -19.68 -16.34 10.25
N MET A 123 -19.97 -15.21 9.61
CA MET A 123 -21.33 -14.87 9.17
C MET A 123 -21.85 -15.74 8.00
N PHE A 124 -20.96 -16.45 7.31
CA PHE A 124 -21.29 -17.29 6.14
C PHE A 124 -20.81 -18.75 6.27
N VAL A 125 -20.40 -19.17 7.48
CA VAL A 125 -20.14 -20.58 7.84
C VAL A 125 -21.30 -21.11 8.66
#